data_AF-A0A4S4AC30-F1
#
_entry.id   AF-A0A4S4AC30-F1
#
_cell.length_a   1.000
_cell.length_b   1.000
_cell.length_c   1.000
_cell.angle_alpha   90.00
_cell.angle_beta   90.00
_cell.angle_gamma   90.00
#
_symmetry.space_group_name_H-M   'P 1'
#
loop_
_entity.id
_entity.type
_entity.pdbx_description
1 polymer ?
#
loop_
_entity_poly.entity_id
_entity_poly.type
_entity_poly.pdbx_seq_one_letter_code
_entity_poly.pdbx_strand_id
1 'polypeptide(L)'
;MSESFAPKDIESLSKLAVLMVVPFLGAALFVDFGFWVMNFESTPCILSLFSSPIPWVKFLARTVAFIAGVGLVLVAYELINQFLVFPFPKISFFVGFSLLSFGALGIGQLAQPTAIGSVNIFWHLGALCWGLHIFAPPPKS
;
A
#
# COMPACT_ATOMS: atom_id res chain seq x y z
N MET A 1 -13.45 21.46 -22.30
CA MET A 1 -13.31 22.36 -21.14
C MET A 1 -12.58 21.56 -20.08
N SER A 2 -11.31 21.87 -19.77
CA SER A 2 -10.66 21.25 -18.61
C SER A 2 -11.24 21.93 -17.38
N GLU A 3 -11.99 21.19 -16.56
CA GLU A 3 -12.37 21.70 -15.24
C GLU A 3 -11.07 22.00 -14.48
N SER A 4 -10.94 23.26 -14.06
CA SER A 4 -9.78 23.71 -13.29
C SER A 4 -9.81 22.95 -11.96
N PHE A 5 -8.78 22.16 -11.71
CA PHE A 5 -8.57 21.46 -10.44
C PHE A 5 -8.65 22.46 -9.28
N ALA A 6 -9.68 22.35 -8.44
CA ALA A 6 -9.88 23.25 -7.33
C ALA A 6 -9.14 22.73 -6.09
N PRO A 7 -8.72 23.61 -5.16
CA PRO A 7 -8.11 23.19 -3.89
C PRO A 7 -8.99 22.22 -3.07
N LYS A 8 -10.32 22.29 -3.25
CA LYS A 8 -11.30 21.37 -2.61
C LYS A 8 -11.21 19.94 -3.15
N ASP A 9 -10.79 19.77 -4.40
CA ASP A 9 -10.59 18.46 -5.01
C ASP A 9 -9.35 17.79 -4.42
N ILE A 10 -8.32 18.57 -4.08
CA ILE A 10 -7.10 18.10 -3.40
C ILE A 10 -7.43 17.59 -1.99
N GLU A 11 -8.29 18.29 -1.25
CA GLU A 11 -8.72 17.84 0.09
C GLU A 11 -9.54 16.53 0.01
N SER A 12 -10.45 16.44 -0.96
CA SER A 12 -11.26 15.24 -1.19
C SER A 12 -10.40 14.04 -1.63
N LEU A 13 -9.42 14.30 -2.51
CA LEU A 13 -8.41 13.32 -2.92
C LEU A 13 -7.53 12.87 -1.75
N SER A 14 -7.15 13.78 -0.86
CA SER A 14 -6.36 13.42 0.32
C SER A 14 -7.15 12.49 1.24
N LYS A 15 -8.42 12.78 1.54
CA LYS A 15 -9.28 11.91 2.35
C LYS A 15 -9.42 10.52 1.75
N LEU A 16 -9.62 10.44 0.44
CA LEU A 16 -9.68 9.16 -0.27
C LEU A 16 -8.32 8.45 -0.23
N ALA A 17 -7.22 9.20 -0.41
CA ALA A 17 -5.87 8.67 -0.35
C ALA A 17 -5.56 8.04 1.01
N VAL A 18 -5.93 8.69 2.13
CA VAL A 18 -5.76 8.13 3.48
C VAL A 18 -6.43 6.76 3.59
N LEU A 19 -7.67 6.65 3.11
CA LEU A 19 -8.42 5.39 3.16
C LEU A 19 -7.78 4.29 2.31
N MET A 20 -7.08 4.67 1.24
CA MET A 20 -6.50 3.76 0.26
C MET A 20 -5.05 3.37 0.54
N VAL A 21 -4.32 4.06 1.43
CA VAL A 21 -2.92 3.73 1.75
C VAL A 21 -2.79 2.27 2.20
N VAL A 22 -3.54 1.91 3.24
CA VAL A 22 -3.44 0.58 3.87
C VAL A 22 -3.92 -0.53 2.93
N PRO A 23 -5.06 -0.40 2.22
CA PRO A 23 -5.45 -1.37 1.19
C PRO A 23 -4.42 -1.55 0.08
N PHE A 24 -3.81 -0.47 -0.44
CA PHE A 24 -2.82 -0.57 -1.51
C PHE A 24 -1.50 -1.18 -1.05
N LEU A 25 -0.98 -0.78 0.11
CA LEU A 25 0.21 -1.40 0.69
C LEU A 25 -0.05 -2.86 1.07
N GLY A 26 -1.24 -3.17 1.58
CA GLY A 26 -1.69 -4.54 1.86
C GLY A 26 -1.78 -5.39 0.59
N ALA A 27 -2.32 -4.84 -0.50
CA ALA A 27 -2.35 -5.51 -1.80
C ALA A 27 -0.93 -5.71 -2.37
N ALA A 28 -0.05 -4.71 -2.25
CA ALA A 28 1.34 -4.81 -2.69
C ALA A 28 2.09 -5.92 -1.94
N LEU A 29 1.95 -5.96 -0.62
CA LEU A 29 2.49 -7.02 0.21
C LEU A 29 1.85 -8.37 -0.10
N PHE A 30 0.54 -8.44 -0.31
CA PHE A 30 -0.09 -9.70 -0.66
C PHE A 30 0.36 -10.24 -2.02
N VAL A 31 0.58 -9.36 -3.01
CA VAL A 31 1.11 -9.83 -4.30
C VAL A 31 2.57 -10.24 -4.12
N ASP A 32 3.44 -9.37 -3.63
CA ASP A 32 4.89 -9.64 -3.61
C ASP A 32 5.27 -10.68 -2.54
N PHE A 33 4.68 -10.60 -1.33
CA PHE A 33 4.90 -11.55 -0.24
C PHE A 33 3.91 -12.70 -0.21
N GLY A 34 2.70 -12.60 -0.78
CA GLY A 34 1.82 -13.78 -0.90
C GLY A 34 2.39 -14.81 -1.87
N PHE A 35 3.12 -14.37 -2.91
CA PHE A 35 3.98 -15.27 -3.69
C PHE A 35 5.10 -15.88 -2.82
N TRP A 36 5.63 -15.14 -1.85
CA TRP A 36 6.67 -15.62 -0.92
C TRP A 36 6.15 -16.60 0.14
N VAL A 37 4.95 -16.39 0.69
CA VAL A 37 4.26 -17.30 1.63
C VAL A 37 3.87 -18.62 0.95
N MET A 38 3.51 -18.59 -0.34
CA MET A 38 3.34 -19.82 -1.13
C MET A 38 4.66 -20.56 -1.39
N ASN A 39 5.82 -19.91 -1.19
CA ASN A 39 7.15 -20.49 -1.32
C ASN A 39 7.81 -20.86 0.02
N PHE A 40 7.09 -20.77 1.16
CA PHE A 40 7.60 -21.27 2.44
C PHE A 40 7.58 -22.81 2.44
N GLU A 41 8.66 -23.41 1.92
CA GLU A 41 8.93 -24.86 2.00
C GLU A 41 9.03 -25.37 3.45
N SER A 42 9.21 -24.47 4.42
CA SER A 42 9.60 -24.80 5.80
C SER A 42 8.45 -24.97 6.81
N THR A 43 7.19 -24.78 6.42
CA THR A 43 6.03 -25.05 7.31
C THR A 43 5.01 -25.98 6.65
N PRO A 44 5.13 -27.32 6.82
CA PRO A 44 4.33 -28.30 6.08
C PRO A 44 2.82 -28.17 6.31
N CYS A 45 2.40 -27.73 7.50
CA CYS A 45 0.97 -27.49 7.78
C CYS A 45 0.39 -26.33 6.97
N ILE A 46 1.13 -25.23 6.82
CA ILE A 46 0.67 -24.05 6.08
C ILE A 46 0.65 -24.37 4.58
N LEU A 47 1.70 -25.03 4.07
CA LEU A 47 1.76 -25.47 2.68
C LEU A 47 0.59 -26.39 2.31
N SER A 48 0.21 -27.32 3.20
CA SER A 48 -0.92 -28.24 3.00
C SER A 48 -2.29 -27.54 2.90
N LEU A 49 -2.49 -26.41 3.60
CA LEU A 49 -3.71 -25.61 3.52
C LEU A 49 -3.82 -24.85 2.20
N PHE A 50 -2.70 -24.29 1.70
CA PHE A 50 -2.66 -23.56 0.43
C PHE A 50 -2.67 -24.47 -0.81
N SER A 51 -2.23 -25.71 -0.67
CA SER A 51 -2.23 -26.75 -1.72
C SER A 51 -3.42 -27.72 -1.62
N SER A 52 -4.37 -27.46 -0.71
CA SER A 52 -5.52 -28.34 -0.50
C SER A 52 -6.31 -28.55 -1.80
N PRO A 53 -6.73 -29.79 -2.10
CA PRO A 53 -7.57 -30.10 -3.28
C PRO A 53 -8.99 -29.52 -3.15
N ILE A 54 -9.39 -29.07 -1.95
CA ILE A 54 -10.70 -28.49 -1.69
C ILE A 54 -10.63 -26.98 -1.98
N PRO A 55 -11.34 -26.46 -3.01
CA PRO A 55 -11.24 -25.06 -3.43
C PRO A 55 -11.59 -24.05 -2.32
N TRP A 56 -12.59 -24.38 -1.51
CA TRP A 56 -13.05 -23.54 -0.40
C TRP A 56 -11.99 -23.35 0.71
N VAL A 57 -11.26 -24.41 1.05
CA VAL A 57 -10.20 -24.36 2.07
C VAL A 57 -9.04 -23.49 1.58
N LYS A 58 -8.66 -23.65 0.31
CA LYS A 58 -7.63 -22.84 -0.34
C LYS A 58 -8.03 -21.36 -0.42
N PHE A 59 -9.28 -21.07 -0.75
CA PHE A 59 -9.80 -19.70 -0.76
C PHE A 59 -9.76 -19.09 0.64
N LEU A 60 -10.30 -19.79 1.65
CA LEU A 60 -10.35 -19.31 3.02
C LEU A 60 -8.96 -19.04 3.60
N ALA A 61 -7.99 -19.94 3.36
CA ALA A 61 -6.60 -19.76 3.81
C ALA A 61 -5.96 -18.49 3.21
N ARG A 62 -6.20 -18.23 1.91
CA ARG A 62 -5.73 -17.01 1.24
C ARG A 62 -6.40 -15.75 1.78
N THR A 63 -7.71 -15.81 2.02
CA THR A 63 -8.45 -14.68 2.60
C THR A 63 -7.97 -14.35 4.01
N VAL A 64 -7.77 -15.35 4.87
CA VAL A 64 -7.26 -15.14 6.24
C VAL A 64 -5.85 -14.56 6.20
N ALA A 65 -4.97 -15.08 5.34
CA ALA A 65 -3.63 -14.55 5.16
C ALA A 65 -3.63 -13.09 4.66
N PHE A 66 -4.54 -12.77 3.72
CA PHE A 66 -4.73 -11.40 3.25
C PHE A 66 -5.17 -10.47 4.39
N ILE A 67 -6.19 -10.86 5.17
CA ILE A 67 -6.69 -10.06 6.30
C ILE A 67 -5.60 -9.85 7.35
N ALA A 68 -4.86 -10.90 7.71
CA ALA A 68 -3.74 -10.81 8.65
C ALA A 68 -2.63 -9.89 8.12
N GLY A 69 -2.32 -9.98 6.83
CA GLY A 69 -1.37 -9.10 6.15
C GLY A 69 -1.81 -7.64 6.22
N VAL A 70 -3.04 -7.33 5.81
CA VAL A 70 -3.62 -5.98 5.89
C VAL A 70 -3.59 -5.44 7.33
N GLY A 71 -3.90 -6.28 8.33
CA GLY A 71 -3.82 -5.90 9.74
C GLY A 71 -2.39 -5.53 10.17
N LEU A 72 -1.39 -6.30 9.74
CA LEU A 72 0.02 -6.01 10.02
C LEU A 72 0.47 -4.69 9.36
N VAL A 73 0.04 -4.44 8.12
CA VAL A 73 0.30 -3.18 7.41
C VAL A 73 -0.30 -2.00 8.16
N LEU A 74 -1.55 -2.13 8.60
CA LEU A 74 -2.24 -1.09 9.35
C LEU A 74 -1.44 -0.73 10.61
N VAL A 75 -1.03 -1.73 11.40
CA VAL A 75 -0.23 -1.51 12.61
C VAL A 75 1.11 -0.84 12.27
N ALA A 76 1.83 -1.33 11.26
CA ALA A 76 3.11 -0.75 10.86
C ALA A 76 2.96 0.71 10.39
N TYR A 77 1.92 0.98 9.60
CA TYR A 77 1.60 2.31 9.11
C TYR A 77 1.31 3.29 10.24
N GLU A 78 0.45 2.90 11.20
CA GLU A 78 0.14 3.74 12.37
C GLU A 78 1.39 4.00 13.22
N LEU A 79 2.22 2.98 13.46
CA LEU A 79 3.46 3.14 14.22
C LEU A 79 4.45 4.10 13.54
N ILE A 80 4.67 3.95 12.23
CA ILE A 80 5.57 4.83 11.48
C ILE A 80 5.04 6.27 11.53
N ASN A 81 3.75 6.46 11.32
CA ASN A 81 3.16 7.80 11.33
C ASN A 81 3.23 8.45 12.71
N GLN A 82 2.87 7.71 13.76
CA GLN A 82 2.82 8.23 15.13
C GLN A 82 4.20 8.51 15.72
N PHE A 83 5.20 7.67 15.44
CA PHE A 83 6.51 7.75 16.10
C PHE A 83 7.60 8.40 15.24
N LEU A 84 7.52 8.34 13.92
CA LEU A 84 8.60 8.80 13.03
C LEU A 84 8.20 10.01 12.18
N VAL A 85 6.99 10.03 11.63
CA VAL A 85 6.60 11.05 10.65
C VAL A 85 6.05 12.29 11.34
N PHE A 86 4.96 12.16 12.11
CA PHE A 86 4.27 13.32 12.68
C PHE A 86 4.99 14.06 13.81
N PRO A 87 5.81 13.42 14.67
CA PRO A 87 6.57 14.15 15.69
C PRO A 87 7.66 15.06 15.11
N PHE A 88 8.14 14.77 13.89
CA PHE A 88 9.31 15.42 13.30
C PHE A 88 8.95 16.10 11.97
N PRO A 89 8.64 17.40 11.96
CA PRO A 89 8.12 18.09 10.76
C PRO A 89 9.09 18.07 9.57
N LYS A 90 10.41 18.09 9.83
CA LYS A 90 11.44 17.98 8.77
C LYS A 90 11.47 16.60 8.12
N ILE A 91 11.29 15.55 8.92
CA ILE A 91 11.24 14.16 8.45
C ILE A 91 9.94 13.95 7.67
N SER A 92 8.83 14.46 8.19
CA SER A 92 7.52 14.45 7.52
C SER A 92 7.60 14.98 6.09
N PHE A 93 8.19 16.16 5.89
CA PHE A 93 8.33 16.75 4.57
C PHE A 93 9.16 15.86 3.62
N PHE A 94 10.31 15.36 4.10
CA PHE A 94 11.19 14.52 3.28
C PHE A 94 10.52 13.20 2.90
N VAL A 95 9.93 12.51 3.89
CA VAL A 95 9.22 11.23 3.70
C VAL A 95 8.04 11.41 2.76
N GLY A 96 7.21 12.43 2.97
CA GLY A 96 6.10 12.75 2.09
C GLY A 96 6.56 12.98 0.66
N PHE A 97 7.63 13.77 0.46
CA PHE A 97 8.13 14.09 -0.88
C PHE A 97 8.76 12.88 -1.57
N SER A 98 9.49 12.05 -0.84
CA SER A 98 10.03 10.79 -1.35
C SER A 98 8.91 9.82 -1.77
N LEU A 99 7.86 9.70 -0.96
CA LEU A 99 6.70 8.85 -1.24
C LEU A 99 5.91 9.34 -2.45
N LEU A 100 5.67 10.65 -2.56
CA LEU A 100 5.04 11.24 -3.74
C LEU A 100 5.87 11.03 -5.00
N SER A 101 7.19 11.26 -4.91
CA SER A 101 8.11 11.06 -6.05
C SER A 101 8.14 9.60 -6.49
N PHE A 102 8.23 8.67 -5.54
CA PHE A 102 8.18 7.24 -5.81
C PHE A 102 6.85 6.81 -6.43
N GLY A 103 5.72 7.32 -5.92
CA GLY A 103 4.40 7.06 -6.49
C GLY A 103 4.23 7.61 -7.90
N ALA A 104 4.70 8.85 -8.15
CA ALA A 104 4.64 9.48 -9.46
C ALA A 104 5.49 8.73 -10.51
N LEU A 105 6.66 8.19 -10.11
CA LEU A 105 7.47 7.34 -10.98
C LEU A 105 6.71 6.10 -11.45
N GLY A 106 5.92 5.47 -10.58
CA GLY A 106 5.09 4.31 -10.94
C GLY A 106 3.96 4.65 -11.92
N ILE A 107 3.37 5.84 -11.81
CA ILE A 107 2.40 6.33 -12.81
C ILE A 107 3.09 6.57 -14.16
N GLY A 108 4.30 7.13 -14.14
CA GLY A 108 5.10 7.32 -15.36
C GLY A 108 5.41 5.99 -16.07
N GLN A 109 5.65 4.92 -15.33
CA GLN A 109 5.86 3.57 -15.87
C GLN A 109 4.60 2.96 -16.51
N LEU A 110 3.39 3.33 -16.06
CA LEU A 110 2.15 2.93 -16.74
C LEU A 110 2.02 3.57 -18.13
N ALA A 111 2.58 4.77 -18.32
CA ALA A 111 2.53 5.49 -19.59
C ALA A 111 3.58 4.98 -20.61
N GLN A 112 4.66 4.36 -20.14
CA GLN A 112 5.69 3.73 -20.97
C GLN A 112 6.09 2.38 -20.36
N PRO A 113 5.51 1.26 -20.84
CA PRO A 113 5.83 -0.07 -20.34
C PRO A 113 7.18 -0.53 -20.87
N THR A 114 8.28 0.06 -20.39
CA THR A 114 9.63 -0.47 -20.61
C THR A 114 9.97 -1.41 -19.46
N ALA A 115 10.42 -2.60 -19.85
CA ALA A 115 10.36 -3.82 -19.08
C ALA A 115 11.51 -4.00 -18.05
N ILE A 116 11.28 -4.98 -17.16
CA ILE A 116 12.25 -5.78 -16.37
C ILE A 116 12.45 -5.32 -14.91
N GLY A 117 11.85 -6.06 -13.97
CA GLY A 117 12.11 -5.94 -12.53
C GLY A 117 11.23 -4.92 -11.78
N SER A 118 10.19 -4.40 -12.42
CA SER A 118 9.35 -3.32 -11.89
C SER A 118 8.67 -3.69 -10.58
N VAL A 119 8.91 -2.88 -9.55
CA VAL A 119 8.17 -2.90 -8.29
C VAL A 119 6.67 -2.86 -8.59
N ASN A 120 5.89 -3.65 -7.87
CA ASN A 120 4.46 -3.75 -8.09
C ASN A 120 3.76 -2.38 -8.06
N ILE A 121 2.86 -2.13 -9.00
CA ILE A 121 2.11 -0.86 -9.10
C ILE A 121 1.38 -0.49 -7.80
N PHE A 122 0.96 -1.49 -7.02
CA PHE A 122 0.34 -1.24 -5.72
C PHE A 122 1.27 -0.59 -4.70
N TRP A 123 2.58 -0.81 -4.77
CA TRP A 123 3.56 -0.06 -3.95
C TRP A 123 3.60 1.40 -4.34
N HIS A 124 3.58 1.70 -5.64
CA HIS A 124 3.58 3.07 -6.14
C HIS A 124 2.29 3.80 -5.78
N LEU A 125 1.13 3.16 -5.94
CA LEU A 125 -0.16 3.72 -5.55
C LEU A 125 -0.24 3.93 -4.04
N GLY A 126 0.18 2.95 -3.24
CA GLY A 126 0.22 3.06 -1.78
C GLY A 126 1.14 4.19 -1.31
N ALA A 127 2.34 4.30 -1.90
CA ALA A 127 3.27 5.39 -1.60
C ALA A 127 2.72 6.76 -2.01
N LEU A 128 2.08 6.87 -3.18
CA LEU A 128 1.45 8.12 -3.61
C LEU A 128 0.37 8.56 -2.62
N CYS A 129 -0.53 7.63 -2.25
CA CYS A 129 -1.59 7.90 -1.30
C CYS A 129 -1.04 8.29 0.08
N TRP A 130 0.04 7.63 0.53
CA TRP A 130 0.68 7.96 1.80
C TRP A 130 1.36 9.33 1.76
N GLY A 131 2.08 9.64 0.68
CA GLY A 131 2.67 10.96 0.47
C GLY A 131 1.62 12.07 0.52
N LEU A 132 0.47 11.87 -0.13
CA LEU A 132 -0.66 12.80 -0.08
C LEU A 132 -1.22 12.97 1.33
N HIS A 133 -1.36 11.87 2.09
CA HIS A 133 -1.80 11.93 3.48
C HIS A 133 -0.86 12.77 4.36
N ILE A 134 0.46 12.64 4.16
CA ILE A 134 1.45 13.38 4.94
C ILE A 134 1.38 14.89 4.66
N PHE A 135 1.18 15.28 3.39
CA PHE A 135 1.11 16.70 2.99
C PHE A 135 -0.23 17.37 3.24
N ALA A 136 -1.32 16.62 3.17
CA ALA A 136 -2.67 17.11 3.38
C ALA A 136 -3.41 16.26 4.42
N PRO A 137 -2.92 16.19 5.68
CA PRO A 137 -3.55 15.37 6.71
C PRO A 137 -5.00 15.83 6.90
N PRO A 138 -5.95 14.89 7.04
CA PRO A 138 -7.35 15.25 7.26
C PRO A 138 -7.45 16.11 8.53
N PRO A 139 -8.37 17.10 8.57
CA PRO A 139 -8.56 17.92 9.74
C PRO A 139 -8.89 17.01 10.93
N LYS A 140 -8.17 17.20 12.05
CA LYS A 140 -8.47 16.51 13.31
C LYS A 140 -9.89 16.92 13.72
N SER A 141 -10.82 15.96 13.68
CA SER A 141 -12.19 16.10 14.19
C SER A 141 -12.20 16.22 15.71
#